data_AF-A0A819DNG3-F1
#
_entry.id   AF-A0A819DNG3-F1
#
_cell.length_a   1.000
_cell.length_b   1.000
_cell.length_c   1.000
_cell.angle_alpha   90.00
_cell.angle_beta   90.00
_cell.angle_gamma   90.00
#
_symmetry.space_group_name_H-M   'P 1'
#
loop_
_entity.id
_entity.type
_entity.pdbx_description
1 polymer ?
#
loop_
_entity_poly.entity_id
_entity_poly.type
_entity_poly.pdbx_seq_one_letter_code
_entity_poly.pdbx_strand_id
1 'polypeptide(L)'
;MYEICQYRKFFCQCHDNWSGILCDIPTNCADYSTDSICIGSMNNQSICVCPNNKLAPRCLLTSCLSNTCQNNGRLTKKKFSCICPNEFYGTKYEYRKIRLDISFEKMASPSHILIYISIMSNGSYRKHMVMFQKLKHKQHSVTFRILEAFHIVFAKINHNYFLIVLQQYPRHFISTSISSNRQCAPINELFNSTVMTMAYI
;
A
#
# COMPACT_ATOMS: atom_id res chain seq x y z
N MET A 1 29.23 36.75 16.81
CA MET A 1 29.27 37.46 15.51
C MET A 1 30.11 36.66 14.53
N TYR A 2 29.60 35.52 14.04
CA TYR A 2 30.13 34.77 12.88
C TYR A 2 29.00 33.90 12.30
N GLU A 3 28.88 33.87 10.98
CA GLU A 3 27.91 33.08 10.20
C GLU A 3 28.62 32.00 9.38
N ILE A 4 27.96 30.86 9.16
CA ILE A 4 28.29 29.92 8.07
C ILE A 4 27.18 30.04 7.02
N CYS A 5 27.33 31.01 6.11
CA CYS A 5 26.43 31.18 4.97
C CYS A 5 27.00 30.43 3.75
N GLN A 6 26.37 29.33 3.34
CA GLN A 6 26.77 28.64 2.10
C GLN A 6 26.20 29.37 0.87
N TYR A 7 27.10 29.83 0.02
CA TYR A 7 26.94 30.73 -1.14
C TYR A 7 25.95 30.29 -2.26
N ARG A 8 25.15 29.23 -2.08
CA ARG A 8 24.16 28.81 -3.11
C ARG A 8 22.78 28.43 -2.60
N LYS A 9 22.45 28.72 -1.34
CA LYS A 9 21.08 28.55 -0.80
C LYS A 9 20.78 29.70 0.15
N PHE A 10 19.73 30.48 -0.09
CA PHE A 10 19.27 31.60 0.75
C PHE A 10 18.67 31.14 2.10
N PHE A 11 19.39 30.29 2.83
CA PHE A 11 19.01 29.85 4.16
C PHE A 11 20.20 30.11 5.10
N CYS A 12 20.08 31.16 5.90
CA CYS A 12 21.00 31.43 7.00
C CYS A 12 20.47 30.71 8.24
N GLN A 13 21.33 29.94 8.90
CA GLN A 13 21.03 29.42 10.23
C GLN A 13 21.60 30.39 11.25
N CYS A 14 20.71 31.12 11.94
CA CYS A 14 21.11 32.01 13.01
C CYS A 14 21.55 31.23 14.26
N HIS A 15 22.36 31.88 15.10
CA HIS A 15 22.65 31.40 16.44
C HIS A 15 21.39 31.37 17.32
N ASP A 16 21.45 30.59 18.39
CA ASP A 16 20.37 30.49 19.37
C ASP A 16 19.91 31.89 19.81
N ASN A 17 18.60 32.07 19.85
CA ASN A 17 17.89 33.31 20.17
C ASN A 17 17.91 34.44 19.12
N TRP A 18 18.36 34.18 17.89
CA TRP A 18 18.38 35.17 16.80
C TRP A 18 17.63 34.70 15.55
N SER A 19 17.04 35.63 14.82
CA SER A 19 16.23 35.39 13.62
C SER A 19 16.33 36.58 12.64
N GLY A 20 15.65 36.49 11.50
CA GLY A 20 15.72 37.49 10.44
C GLY A 20 16.72 37.11 9.35
N ILE A 21 16.63 37.76 8.19
CA ILE A 21 17.51 37.49 7.05
C ILE A 21 18.98 37.81 7.34
N LEU A 22 19.23 38.70 8.32
CA LEU A 22 20.54 39.11 8.79
C LEU A 22 20.85 38.61 10.22
N CYS A 23 20.01 37.74 10.79
CA CYS A 23 20.14 37.26 12.17
C CYS A 23 20.22 38.38 13.24
N ASP A 24 19.50 39.47 13.01
CA ASP A 24 19.49 40.71 13.78
C ASP A 24 18.24 40.87 14.66
N ILE A 25 17.27 39.97 14.53
CA ILE A 25 16.01 40.02 15.28
C ILE A 25 16.09 39.05 16.46
N PRO A 26 16.08 39.53 17.72
CA PRO A 26 16.06 38.65 18.87
C PRO A 26 14.74 37.85 18.91
N THR A 27 14.83 36.53 19.05
CA THR A 27 13.63 35.69 19.14
C THR A 27 13.06 35.78 20.56
N ASN A 28 11.93 36.44 20.71
CA ASN A 28 11.19 36.44 21.97
C ASN A 28 10.15 35.30 21.97
N CYS A 29 10.58 34.11 22.41
CA CYS A 29 9.73 32.94 22.49
C CYS A 29 9.38 32.63 23.95
N ALA A 30 8.09 32.67 24.27
CA ALA A 30 7.55 32.18 25.54
C ALA A 30 6.73 30.90 25.31
N ASP A 31 6.68 30.04 26.32
CA ASP A 31 5.79 28.87 26.41
C ASP A 31 5.83 27.91 25.21
N TYR A 32 7.00 27.34 24.90
CA TYR A 32 7.15 26.29 23.87
C TYR A 32 7.67 24.99 24.47
N SER A 33 7.51 23.90 23.72
CA SER A 33 7.97 22.58 24.16
C SER A 33 9.50 22.49 24.21
N THR A 34 10.06 21.90 25.27
CA THR A 34 11.51 21.85 25.54
C THR A 34 12.34 21.10 24.47
N ASP A 35 11.71 20.23 23.69
CA ASP A 35 12.29 19.45 22.59
C ASP A 35 11.99 20.04 21.20
N SER A 36 11.54 21.29 21.14
CA SER A 36 11.25 22.02 19.90
C SER A 36 12.19 23.19 19.69
N ILE A 37 12.37 23.59 18.43
CA ILE A 37 13.24 24.71 18.06
C ILE A 37 12.37 25.93 17.81
N CYS A 38 12.56 27.00 18.57
CA CYS A 38 11.89 28.26 18.27
C CYS A 38 12.61 29.01 17.15
N ILE A 39 11.87 29.51 16.15
CA ILE A 39 12.44 30.32 15.07
C ILE A 39 12.07 31.80 15.23
N GLY A 40 11.06 32.13 16.03
CA GLY A 40 10.65 33.51 16.27
C GLY A 40 9.26 33.62 16.87
N SER A 41 8.70 34.83 16.83
CA SER A 41 7.36 35.11 17.33
C SER A 41 6.64 36.08 16.40
N MET A 42 5.36 35.83 16.15
CA MET A 42 4.49 36.70 15.38
C MET A 42 3.23 36.96 16.21
N ASN A 43 2.83 38.23 16.35
CA ASN A 43 1.67 38.63 17.16
C ASN A 43 1.67 38.06 18.59
N ASN A 44 2.80 38.15 19.31
CA ASN A 44 3.01 37.54 20.63
C ASN A 44 2.83 36.01 20.68
N GLN A 45 2.92 35.32 19.56
CA GLN A 45 2.85 33.86 19.48
C GLN A 45 4.14 33.28 18.90
N SER A 46 4.81 32.44 19.70
CA SER A 46 6.01 31.71 19.29
C SER A 46 5.73 30.80 18.09
N ILE A 47 6.61 30.84 17.10
CA ILE A 47 6.63 29.98 15.91
C ILE A 47 7.76 28.96 16.09
N CYS A 48 7.39 27.69 16.18
CA CYS A 48 8.32 26.61 16.51
C CYS A 48 8.36 25.53 15.43
N VAL A 49 9.53 24.91 15.25
CA VAL A 49 9.69 23.64 14.55
C VAL A 49 9.43 22.51 15.52
N CYS A 50 8.32 21.81 15.30
CA CYS A 50 7.93 20.70 16.17
C CYS A 50 8.61 19.39 15.77
N PRO A 51 9.01 18.56 16.75
CA PRO A 51 9.32 17.16 16.50
C PRO A 51 8.09 16.42 15.95
N ASN A 52 8.31 15.28 15.31
CA ASN A 52 7.28 14.58 14.52
C ASN A 52 6.01 14.18 15.31
N ASN A 53 6.07 14.16 16.64
CA ASN A 53 5.01 13.79 17.55
C ASN A 53 4.35 14.98 18.26
N LYS A 54 4.63 16.23 17.85
CA LYS A 54 4.06 17.43 18.47
C LYS A 54 3.39 18.33 17.43
N LEU A 55 2.31 18.98 17.87
CA LEU A 55 1.40 19.78 17.06
C LEU A 55 1.19 21.15 17.70
N ALA A 56 0.52 22.03 16.95
CA ALA A 56 0.27 23.45 17.26
C ALA A 56 1.53 24.34 17.20
N PRO A 57 1.37 25.68 17.08
CA PRO A 57 2.47 26.62 16.85
C PRO A 57 3.59 26.58 17.89
N ARG A 58 3.27 26.19 19.13
CA ARG A 58 4.20 26.09 20.26
C ARG A 58 4.67 24.66 20.57
N CYS A 59 4.25 23.69 19.75
CA CYS A 59 4.55 22.27 19.92
C CYS A 59 4.12 21.68 21.27
N LEU A 60 3.23 22.36 22.01
CA LEU A 60 2.79 21.92 23.34
C LEU A 60 1.78 20.76 23.28
N LEU A 61 1.15 20.54 22.14
CA LEU A 61 0.22 19.42 21.96
C LEU A 61 0.98 18.20 21.48
N THR A 62 1.15 17.21 22.36
CA THR A 62 1.63 15.89 21.95
C THR A 62 0.57 15.22 21.09
N SER A 63 0.95 14.85 19.86
CA SER A 63 0.16 13.96 19.03
C SER A 63 -0.01 12.64 19.76
N CYS A 64 -1.25 12.27 20.09
CA CYS A 64 -1.57 10.99 20.70
C CYS A 64 -1.22 9.76 19.82
N LEU A 65 -0.75 9.97 18.58
CA LEU A 65 -0.30 8.92 17.68
C LEU A 65 1.23 8.75 17.75
N SER A 66 1.71 8.23 18.88
CA SER A 66 3.02 7.56 18.93
C SER A 66 3.00 6.40 17.93
N ASN A 67 3.92 6.40 16.95
CA ASN A 67 4.29 5.27 16.09
C ASN A 67 3.17 4.26 15.76
N THR A 68 2.05 4.72 15.22
CA THR A 68 0.84 3.87 15.11
C THR A 68 0.88 2.93 13.91
N CYS A 69 1.75 3.20 12.94
CA CYS A 69 1.90 2.37 11.75
C CYS A 69 2.85 1.21 12.00
N GLN A 70 2.36 -0.02 11.89
CA GLN A 70 3.17 -1.24 11.95
C GLN A 70 3.82 -1.52 10.58
N ASN A 71 4.73 -2.50 10.53
CA ASN A 71 5.31 -3.05 9.29
C ASN A 71 5.90 -1.99 8.33
N ASN A 72 6.72 -1.07 8.88
CA ASN A 72 7.39 0.02 8.16
C ASN A 72 6.44 0.99 7.43
N GLY A 73 5.17 1.08 7.87
CA GLY A 73 4.24 2.08 7.35
C GLY A 73 4.67 3.50 7.68
N ARG A 74 4.49 4.44 6.74
CA ARG A 74 4.83 5.85 6.93
C ARG A 74 3.58 6.66 7.28
N LEU A 75 3.58 7.38 8.39
CA LEU A 75 2.47 8.26 8.77
C LEU A 75 2.39 9.48 7.84
N THR A 76 1.20 9.80 7.34
CA THR A 76 0.96 11.06 6.62
C THR A 76 0.48 12.16 7.57
N LYS A 77 1.19 13.29 7.56
CA LYS A 77 0.85 14.46 8.41
C LYS A 77 -0.51 15.10 8.08
N LYS A 78 -1.05 14.88 6.87
CA LYS A 78 -2.31 15.52 6.40
C LYS A 78 -3.60 14.80 6.83
N LYS A 79 -3.56 13.49 7.02
CA LYS A 79 -4.77 12.69 7.33
C LYS A 79 -4.59 11.74 8.51
N PHE A 80 -3.42 11.77 9.16
CA PHE A 80 -3.03 10.79 10.18
C PHE A 80 -3.21 9.34 9.70
N SER A 81 -3.15 9.10 8.39
CA SER A 81 -3.28 7.78 7.79
C SER A 81 -1.89 7.24 7.47
N CYS A 82 -1.69 5.96 7.72
CA CYS A 82 -0.46 5.29 7.34
C CYS A 82 -0.42 5.11 5.81
N ILE A 83 0.76 5.13 5.17
CA ILE A 83 0.99 4.68 3.78
C ILE A 83 1.78 3.37 3.85
N CYS A 84 1.27 2.32 3.19
CA CYS A 84 1.83 0.96 3.28
C CYS A 84 2.68 0.52 2.08
N PRO A 85 3.63 -0.41 2.33
CA PRO A 85 4.11 -1.32 1.31
C PRO A 85 2.99 -2.26 0.83
N ASN A 86 3.12 -2.79 -0.39
CA ASN A 86 2.03 -3.53 -1.07
C ASN A 86 1.62 -4.85 -0.38
N GLU A 87 2.34 -5.29 0.67
CA GLU A 87 2.19 -6.57 1.37
C GLU A 87 1.21 -6.58 2.55
N PHE A 88 0.89 -5.41 3.10
CA PHE A 88 0.09 -5.29 4.33
C PHE A 88 -1.17 -4.45 4.09
N TYR A 89 -2.16 -4.63 4.97
CA TYR A 89 -3.41 -3.88 4.99
C TYR A 89 -3.93 -3.75 6.44
N GLY A 90 -4.98 -2.96 6.62
CA GLY A 90 -5.50 -2.59 7.95
C GLY A 90 -5.23 -1.12 8.25
N THR A 91 -5.85 -0.61 9.31
CA THR A 91 -5.72 0.81 9.68
C THR A 91 -4.34 1.14 10.25
N LYS A 92 -3.68 0.13 10.84
CA LYS A 92 -2.33 0.19 11.38
C LYS A 92 -1.35 -0.68 10.59
N TYR A 93 -1.81 -1.32 9.52
CA TYR A 93 -1.06 -2.30 8.72
C TYR A 93 -0.68 -3.56 9.48
N GLU A 94 -1.57 -3.98 10.37
CA GLU A 94 -1.47 -5.15 11.23
C GLU A 94 -1.68 -6.48 10.47
N TYR A 95 -2.33 -6.46 9.30
CA TYR A 95 -2.67 -7.66 8.56
C TYR A 95 -1.81 -7.86 7.32
N ARG A 96 -1.31 -9.09 7.12
CA ARG A 96 -0.55 -9.49 5.94
C ARG A 96 -1.49 -10.00 4.85
N LYS A 97 -1.28 -9.56 3.62
CA LYS A 97 -1.98 -10.08 2.44
C LYS A 97 -1.54 -11.50 2.13
N ILE A 98 -2.46 -12.31 1.62
CA ILE A 98 -2.18 -13.66 1.12
C ILE A 98 -1.37 -13.53 -0.16
N ARG A 99 -0.26 -14.26 -0.24
CA ARG A 99 0.63 -14.28 -1.41
C ARG A 99 0.33 -15.51 -2.25
N LEU A 100 -0.04 -15.28 -3.51
CA LEU A 100 -0.23 -16.31 -4.52
C LEU A 100 0.81 -16.11 -5.63
N ASP A 101 1.77 -17.02 -5.69
CA ASP A 101 2.77 -17.08 -6.75
C ASP A 101 2.35 -18.11 -7.80
N ILE A 102 2.34 -17.68 -9.06
CA ILE A 102 1.95 -18.50 -10.21
C ILE A 102 3.10 -18.48 -11.21
N SER A 103 3.69 -19.63 -11.48
CA SER A 103 4.69 -19.80 -12.54
C SER A 103 4.04 -20.30 -13.84
N PHE A 104 4.66 -19.98 -14.98
CA PHE A 104 4.22 -20.40 -16.30
C PHE A 104 5.15 -21.50 -16.85
N GLU A 105 4.65 -22.72 -16.96
CA GLU A 105 5.42 -23.82 -17.54
C GLU A 105 5.19 -23.90 -19.04
N LYS A 106 6.26 -23.70 -19.84
CA LYS A 106 6.29 -23.94 -21.30
C LYS A 106 5.10 -23.32 -22.06
N MET A 107 4.65 -22.12 -21.67
CA MET A 107 3.55 -21.44 -22.34
C MET A 107 4.06 -20.39 -23.34
N ALA A 108 3.38 -20.29 -24.48
CA ALA A 108 3.58 -19.19 -25.41
C ALA A 108 3.30 -17.86 -24.69
N SER A 109 4.23 -16.91 -24.78
CA SER A 109 4.28 -15.67 -23.99
C SER A 109 2.93 -14.95 -23.92
N PRO A 110 2.18 -15.08 -22.81
CA PRO A 110 0.88 -14.43 -22.71
C PRO A 110 1.06 -12.94 -22.47
N SER A 111 0.14 -12.12 -23.00
CA SER A 111 0.20 -10.66 -22.83
C SER A 111 -0.36 -10.20 -21.48
N HIS A 112 -1.30 -10.96 -20.94
CA HIS A 112 -1.97 -10.67 -19.68
C HIS A 112 -2.54 -11.95 -19.07
N ILE A 113 -2.88 -11.87 -17.79
CA ILE A 113 -3.56 -12.90 -17.03
C ILE A 113 -4.72 -12.26 -16.25
N LEU A 114 -5.84 -12.95 -16.24
CA LEU A 114 -6.99 -12.63 -15.40
C LEU A 114 -7.13 -13.73 -14.35
N ILE A 115 -7.21 -13.35 -13.08
CA ILE A 115 -7.43 -14.29 -11.96
C ILE A 115 -8.84 -14.08 -11.42
N TYR A 116 -9.65 -15.13 -11.45
CA TYR A 116 -10.97 -15.18 -10.85
C TYR A 116 -10.88 -15.89 -9.51
N ILE A 117 -11.27 -15.20 -8.43
CA ILE A 117 -11.19 -15.67 -7.06
C ILE A 117 -12.61 -15.82 -6.53
N SER A 118 -12.92 -17.01 -6.02
CA SER A 118 -14.18 -17.30 -5.37
C SER A 118 -13.98 -17.48 -3.87
N ILE A 119 -14.71 -16.67 -3.11
CA ILE A 119 -14.71 -16.66 -1.65
C ILE A 119 -16.06 -17.19 -1.19
N MET A 120 -16.04 -18.29 -0.45
CA MET A 120 -17.19 -18.80 0.31
C MET A 120 -17.17 -18.16 1.69
N SER A 121 -18.25 -17.47 2.03
CA SER A 121 -18.54 -17.03 3.39
C SER A 121 -19.53 -18.00 4.04
N ASN A 122 -19.55 -18.06 5.38
CA ASN A 122 -20.43 -18.96 6.15
C ASN A 122 -21.92 -18.59 6.04
N GLY A 123 -22.27 -17.40 5.58
CA GLY A 123 -23.60 -17.07 5.06
C GLY A 123 -23.57 -17.12 3.54
N SER A 124 -24.67 -17.52 2.89
CA SER A 124 -24.83 -17.82 1.44
C SER A 124 -24.29 -16.80 0.41
N TYR A 125 -23.67 -15.72 0.86
CA TYR A 125 -22.95 -14.74 0.07
C TYR A 125 -21.64 -15.31 -0.49
N ARG A 126 -21.63 -15.51 -1.81
CA ARG A 126 -20.42 -15.82 -2.59
C ARG A 126 -19.88 -14.51 -3.14
N LYS A 127 -18.63 -14.18 -2.80
CA LYS A 127 -17.94 -13.02 -3.36
C LYS A 127 -17.02 -13.51 -4.47
N HIS A 128 -17.14 -12.89 -5.63
CA HIS A 128 -16.24 -13.10 -6.76
C HIS A 128 -15.39 -11.86 -6.95
N MET A 129 -14.08 -12.06 -7.08
CA MET A 129 -13.13 -11.00 -7.37
C MET A 129 -12.36 -11.34 -8.63
N VAL A 130 -12.11 -10.34 -9.46
CA VAL A 130 -11.26 -10.48 -10.64
C VAL A 130 -10.03 -9.59 -10.47
N MET A 131 -8.85 -10.16 -10.65
CA MET A 131 -7.59 -9.42 -10.70
C MET A 131 -7.01 -9.51 -12.10
N PHE A 132 -6.52 -8.39 -12.62
CA PHE A 132 -5.87 -8.32 -13.92
C PHE A 132 -4.39 -7.98 -13.75
N GLN A 133 -3.53 -8.69 -14.48
CA GLN A 133 -2.12 -8.34 -14.54
C GLN A 133 -1.60 -8.43 -15.98
N LYS A 134 -1.01 -7.34 -16.47
CA LYS A 134 -0.24 -7.33 -17.72
C LYS A 134 1.10 -8.03 -17.48
N LEU A 135 1.48 -8.88 -18.42
CA LEU A 135 2.73 -9.63 -18.37
C LEU A 135 3.80 -8.90 -19.19
N LYS A 136 5.03 -8.90 -18.68
CA LYS A 136 6.20 -8.43 -19.42
C LYS A 136 6.69 -9.52 -20.35
N HIS A 137 7.44 -9.13 -21.38
CA HIS A 137 8.09 -10.09 -22.28
C HIS A 137 9.00 -11.04 -21.47
N LYS A 138 8.89 -12.35 -21.72
CA LYS A 138 9.62 -13.41 -20.99
C LYS A 138 9.42 -13.41 -19.47
N GLN A 139 8.26 -12.95 -19.00
CA GLN A 139 7.91 -13.09 -17.58
C GLN A 139 7.48 -14.54 -17.30
N HIS A 140 8.20 -15.22 -16.39
CA HIS A 140 7.99 -16.64 -16.08
C HIS A 140 7.11 -16.87 -14.85
N SER A 141 6.81 -15.82 -14.09
CA SER A 141 5.93 -15.89 -12.93
C SER A 141 5.26 -14.57 -12.62
N VAL A 142 4.15 -14.65 -11.89
CA VAL A 142 3.40 -13.53 -11.33
C VAL A 142 3.09 -13.77 -9.86
N THR A 143 3.00 -12.68 -9.10
CA THR A 143 2.62 -12.71 -7.69
C THR A 143 1.41 -11.83 -7.49
N PHE A 144 0.32 -12.43 -6.99
CA PHE A 144 -0.88 -11.74 -6.55
C PHE A 144 -0.87 -11.60 -5.02
N ARG A 145 -1.34 -10.44 -4.54
CA ARG A 145 -1.50 -10.15 -3.11
C ARG A 145 -2.97 -9.91 -2.80
N ILE A 146 -3.58 -10.88 -2.14
CA ILE A 146 -5.03 -10.98 -1.94
C ILE A 146 -5.37 -10.62 -0.49
N LEU A 147 -6.43 -9.82 -0.28
CA LEU A 147 -6.81 -9.34 1.05
C LEU A 147 -7.55 -10.41 1.87
N GLU A 148 -8.47 -11.13 1.22
CA GLU A 148 -9.42 -12.03 1.86
C GLU A 148 -9.06 -13.50 1.61
N ALA A 149 -9.35 -14.35 2.58
CA ALA A 149 -9.24 -15.81 2.43
C ALA A 149 -10.16 -16.30 1.30
N PHE A 150 -9.66 -17.22 0.48
CA PHE A 150 -10.37 -17.74 -0.68
C PHE A 150 -10.26 -19.27 -0.75
N HIS A 151 -11.14 -19.89 -1.52
CA HIS A 151 -11.20 -21.35 -1.64
C HIS A 151 -10.82 -21.83 -3.04
N ILE A 152 -11.25 -21.08 -4.07
CA ILE A 152 -11.06 -21.46 -5.46
C ILE A 152 -10.49 -20.28 -6.24
N VAL A 153 -9.50 -20.58 -7.07
CA VAL A 153 -8.88 -19.61 -7.98
C VAL A 153 -8.77 -20.20 -9.39
N PHE A 154 -9.29 -19.48 -10.37
CA PHE A 154 -9.10 -19.77 -11.79
C PHE A 154 -8.24 -18.68 -12.44
N ALA A 155 -7.41 -19.06 -13.42
CA ALA A 155 -6.75 -18.12 -14.31
C ALA A 155 -7.34 -18.23 -15.71
N LYS A 156 -7.57 -17.08 -16.35
CA LYS A 156 -7.76 -17.00 -17.78
C LYS A 156 -6.51 -16.41 -18.41
N ILE A 157 -5.95 -17.15 -19.35
CA ILE A 157 -4.82 -16.72 -20.18
C ILE A 157 -5.22 -16.95 -21.63
N ASN A 158 -5.16 -15.87 -22.42
CA ASN A 158 -5.71 -15.84 -23.77
C ASN A 158 -7.20 -16.26 -23.74
N HIS A 159 -7.52 -17.45 -24.26
CA HIS A 159 -8.88 -18.00 -24.30
C HIS A 159 -9.06 -19.25 -23.40
N ASN A 160 -8.01 -19.66 -22.69
CA ASN A 160 -8.02 -20.88 -21.91
C ASN A 160 -8.17 -20.57 -20.42
N TYR A 161 -8.96 -21.39 -19.74
CA TYR A 161 -9.13 -21.34 -18.29
C TYR A 161 -8.31 -22.43 -17.62
N PHE A 162 -7.71 -22.12 -16.48
CA PHE A 162 -6.87 -23.02 -15.71
C PHE A 162 -7.30 -23.00 -14.25
N LEU A 163 -7.40 -24.17 -13.63
CA LEU A 163 -7.57 -24.27 -12.18
C LEU A 163 -6.23 -24.03 -11.48
N ILE A 164 -6.15 -22.98 -10.68
CA ILE A 164 -4.91 -22.55 -10.03
C ILE A 164 -4.83 -23.06 -8.60
N VAL A 165 -5.91 -22.83 -7.84
CA VAL A 165 -6.01 -23.26 -6.45
C VAL A 165 -7.38 -23.84 -6.19
N LEU A 166 -7.40 -24.96 -5.50
CA LEU A 166 -8.55 -25.50 -4.80
C LEU A 166 -8.08 -25.87 -3.40
N GLN A 167 -8.59 -25.18 -2.37
CA GLN A 167 -8.20 -25.42 -0.99
C GLN A 167 -9.40 -25.42 -0.05
N GLN A 168 -9.36 -26.32 0.92
CA GLN A 168 -10.35 -26.42 1.99
C GLN A 168 -10.05 -25.46 3.14
N TYR A 169 -8.76 -25.29 3.46
CA TYR A 169 -8.29 -24.40 4.51
C TYR A 169 -7.46 -23.27 3.91
N PRO A 170 -7.75 -22.00 4.23
CA PRO A 170 -7.06 -20.86 3.65
C PRO A 170 -5.59 -20.80 4.11
N ARG A 171 -4.67 -20.72 3.15
CA ARG A 171 -3.23 -20.55 3.39
C ARG A 171 -2.80 -19.10 3.14
N HIS A 172 -1.80 -18.63 3.88
CA HIS A 172 -1.21 -17.30 3.68
C HIS A 172 -0.21 -17.23 2.52
N PHE A 173 0.36 -18.36 2.13
CA PHE A 173 1.28 -18.47 1.02
C PHE A 173 0.92 -19.68 0.15
N ILE A 174 0.77 -19.45 -1.14
CA ILE A 174 0.52 -20.48 -2.14
C ILE A 174 1.49 -20.25 -3.30
N SER A 175 2.20 -21.31 -3.69
CA SER A 175 3.03 -21.33 -4.89
C SER A 175 2.52 -22.42 -5.80
N THR A 176 2.30 -22.10 -7.08
CA THR A 176 1.72 -23.02 -8.03
C THR A 176 2.16 -22.72 -9.46
N SER A 177 1.88 -23.63 -10.40
CA SER A 177 2.22 -23.47 -11.80
C SER A 177 1.02 -23.66 -12.71
N ILE A 178 1.04 -22.98 -13.85
CA ILE A 178 0.11 -23.20 -14.95
C ILE A 178 0.79 -24.10 -15.96
N SER A 179 0.14 -25.23 -16.22
CA SER A 179 0.51 -26.22 -17.22
C SER A 179 -0.75 -26.84 -17.84
N SER A 180 -0.59 -27.53 -18.96
CA SER A 180 -1.70 -28.05 -19.77
C SER A 180 -2.59 -29.05 -19.00
N ASN A 181 -2.07 -29.75 -18.00
CA ASN A 181 -2.82 -30.68 -17.16
C ASN A 181 -3.82 -29.99 -16.22
N ARG A 182 -3.69 -28.67 -16.00
CA ARG A 182 -4.61 -27.87 -15.18
C ARG A 182 -5.60 -27.07 -16.01
N GLN A 183 -5.56 -27.23 -17.33
CA GLN A 183 -6.49 -26.57 -18.23
C GLN A 183 -7.88 -27.17 -18.03
N CYS A 184 -8.86 -26.30 -17.81
CA CYS A 184 -10.25 -26.69 -17.75
C CYS A 184 -10.76 -26.99 -19.16
N ALA A 185 -11.68 -27.95 -19.28
CA ALA A 185 -12.39 -28.17 -20.52
C ALA A 185 -13.10 -26.86 -20.96
N PRO A 186 -13.07 -26.53 -22.25
CA PRO A 186 -13.69 -25.32 -22.73
C PRO A 186 -15.22 -25.42 -22.58
N ILE A 187 -15.86 -24.28 -22.33
CA ILE A 187 -17.28 -24.24 -21.92
C ILE A 187 -18.23 -24.80 -22.99
N ASN A 188 -17.84 -24.73 -24.25
CA ASN A 188 -18.55 -25.28 -25.41
C ASN A 188 -18.56 -26.82 -25.44
N GLU A 189 -17.60 -27.47 -24.79
CA GLU A 189 -17.61 -28.93 -24.62
C GLU A 189 -18.46 -29.34 -23.42
N LEU A 190 -18.63 -28.45 -22.43
CA LEU A 190 -19.36 -28.73 -21.19
C LEU A 190 -20.86 -28.44 -21.29
N PHE A 191 -21.27 -27.48 -22.12
CA PHE A 191 -22.66 -27.05 -22.24
C PHE A 191 -23.13 -27.03 -23.70
N ASN A 192 -24.35 -27.53 -23.93
CA ASN A 192 -24.99 -27.47 -25.24
C ASN A 192 -25.20 -26.01 -25.67
N SER A 193 -25.17 -25.74 -26.98
CA SER A 193 -25.31 -24.39 -27.56
C SER A 193 -26.55 -23.65 -27.06
N THR A 194 -27.62 -24.38 -26.76
CA THR A 194 -28.89 -23.85 -26.23
C THR A 194 -28.75 -23.21 -24.84
N VAL A 195 -27.87 -23.76 -23.98
CA VAL A 195 -27.62 -23.23 -22.63
C VAL A 195 -26.70 -22.00 -22.71
N MET A 196 -25.75 -22.00 -23.64
CA MET A 196 -24.89 -20.83 -23.87
C MET A 196 -25.67 -19.60 -24.36
N THR A 197 -26.73 -19.79 -25.15
CA THR A 197 -27.60 -18.68 -25.60
C THR A 197 -28.51 -18.11 -24.50
N MET A 198 -28.74 -18.84 -23.42
CA MET A 198 -29.59 -18.38 -22.31
C MET A 198 -28.88 -17.41 -21.34
N ALA A 199 -27.54 -17.36 -21.35
CA ALA A 199 -26.75 -16.49 -20.46
C ALA A 199 -26.60 -15.03 -20.96
N TYR A 200 -27.22 -14.69 -22.10
CA TYR A 200 -27.17 -13.36 -22.73
C TYR A 200 -28.53 -12.62 -22.68
N ILE A 201 -29.38 -12.92 -21.71
CA ILE A 201 -30.62 -12.16 -21.42
C ILE A 201 -30.50 -11.55 -20.03
#